data_AF-A0A6G1RZK4-F1
#
_entry.id   AF-A0A6G1RZK4-F1
#
_cell.length_a   1.000
_cell.length_b   1.000
_cell.length_c   1.000
_cell.angle_alpha   90.00
_cell.angle_beta   90.00
_cell.angle_gamma   90.00
#
_symmetry.space_group_name_H-M   'P 1'
#
loop_
_entity.id
_entity.type
_entity.pdbx_description
1 polymer ?
#
loop_
_entity_poly.entity_id
_entity_poly.type
_entity_poly.pdbx_seq_one_letter_code
_entity_poly.pdbx_strand_id
1 'polypeptide(L)'
;RLYTDLEAIFYHFRLCKPLFTIRKQPLLYVRGTVPWACFQALSRLSYLCHSKRLKDVIHGDLLPSTEMITVLSHEYGVPLTDEDLFTQKPPLLLVSSDDYTAPGKVSRVKQAVYSSLDNYNERCVQQKKEIADKMSLERNHIRANIAVVCQLKGK
;
A
#
# COMPACT_ATOMS: atom_id res chain seq x y z
N ARG A 1 5.77 13.26 -0.83
CA ARG A 1 5.60 11.80 -1.04
C ARG A 1 7.01 11.20 -1.06
N LEU A 2 7.25 10.01 -0.52
CA LEU A 2 8.62 9.43 -0.42
C LEU A 2 9.27 9.14 -1.78
N TYR A 3 8.44 9.06 -2.83
CA TYR A 3 8.80 8.65 -4.17
C TYR A 3 8.40 9.70 -5.22
N THR A 4 8.43 11.00 -4.87
CA THR A 4 8.11 12.09 -5.82
C THR A 4 9.00 12.05 -7.06
N ASP A 5 10.27 11.70 -6.88
CA ASP A 5 11.26 11.74 -7.94
C ASP A 5 11.24 10.47 -8.81
N LEU A 6 10.44 9.47 -8.41
CA LEU A 6 10.22 8.23 -9.17
C LEU A 6 9.18 8.39 -10.29
N GLU A 7 8.27 9.37 -10.21
CA GLU A 7 7.25 9.60 -11.26
C GLU A 7 7.86 10.04 -12.60
N ALA A 8 9.11 10.53 -12.62
CA ALA A 8 9.83 10.93 -13.84
C ALA A 8 10.60 9.77 -14.52
N ILE A 9 10.78 8.62 -13.85
CA ILE A 9 11.50 7.47 -14.38
C ILE A 9 10.52 6.30 -14.40
N PHE A 10 10.09 5.92 -15.61
CA PHE A 10 9.26 4.75 -15.90
C PHE A 10 9.83 3.47 -15.24
N TYR A 11 9.42 3.19 -14.01
CA TYR A 11 9.89 2.05 -13.21
C TYR A 11 8.84 0.96 -13.14
N HIS A 12 8.59 0.33 -14.27
CA HIS A 12 8.02 -1.01 -14.28
C HIS A 12 9.20 -1.98 -14.44
N PHE A 13 9.74 -2.45 -13.32
CA PHE A 13 10.75 -3.51 -13.34
C PHE A 13 10.37 -4.61 -12.35
N ARG A 14 10.82 -5.82 -12.64
CA ARG A 14 10.79 -6.95 -11.70
C ARG A 14 12.20 -7.35 -11.34
N LEU A 15 12.36 -8.04 -10.21
CA LEU A 15 13.64 -8.65 -9.90
C LEU A 15 13.93 -9.78 -10.91
N CYS A 16 15.18 -9.89 -11.34
CA CYS A 16 15.66 -10.91 -12.28
C CYS A 16 15.48 -12.34 -11.73
N LYS A 17 15.42 -12.47 -10.40
CA LYS A 17 15.13 -13.70 -9.66
C LYS A 17 14.25 -13.36 -8.45
N PRO A 18 13.51 -14.34 -7.89
CA PRO A 18 12.75 -14.10 -6.67
C PRO A 18 13.63 -13.56 -5.54
N LEU A 19 13.09 -12.62 -4.75
CA LEU A 19 13.81 -11.97 -3.65
C LEU A 19 14.48 -12.97 -2.69
N PHE A 20 13.76 -14.05 -2.36
CA PHE A 20 14.28 -15.12 -1.51
C PHE A 20 15.51 -15.83 -2.10
N THR A 21 15.55 -15.99 -3.42
CA THR A 21 16.69 -16.60 -4.13
C THR A 21 17.89 -15.67 -4.15
N ILE A 22 17.68 -14.38 -4.42
CA ILE A 22 18.74 -13.36 -4.40
C ILE A 22 19.39 -13.29 -3.01
N ARG A 23 18.57 -13.24 -1.95
CA ARG A 23 19.04 -13.15 -0.56
C ARG A 23 19.86 -14.37 -0.10
N LYS A 24 19.74 -15.51 -0.77
CA LYS A 24 20.55 -16.71 -0.46
C LYS A 24 21.93 -16.70 -1.12
N GLN A 25 22.20 -15.79 -2.04
CA GLN A 25 23.48 -15.74 -2.74
C GLN A 25 24.58 -15.28 -1.78
N PRO A 26 25.64 -16.08 -1.56
CA PRO A 26 26.72 -15.71 -0.64
C PRO A 26 27.44 -14.41 -1.03
N LEU A 27 27.56 -14.18 -2.35
CA LEU A 27 28.20 -12.99 -2.91
C LEU A 27 27.55 -11.68 -2.46
N LEU A 28 26.26 -11.70 -2.09
CA LEU A 28 25.54 -10.53 -1.59
C LEU A 28 26.12 -9.98 -0.28
N TYR A 29 26.76 -10.84 0.52
CA TYR A 29 27.28 -10.50 1.85
C TYR A 29 28.78 -10.21 1.85
N VAL A 30 29.44 -10.34 0.70
CA VAL A 30 30.85 -9.98 0.54
C VAL A 30 30.94 -8.47 0.43
N ARG A 31 31.80 -7.85 1.24
CA ARG A 31 31.96 -6.39 1.23
C ARG A 31 32.42 -5.91 -0.16
N GLY A 32 31.69 -4.95 -0.73
CA GLY A 32 32.05 -4.28 -1.98
C GLY A 32 31.58 -4.95 -3.27
N THR A 33 30.87 -6.09 -3.20
CA THR A 33 30.30 -6.75 -4.40
C THR A 33 28.99 -6.12 -4.84
N VAL A 34 28.17 -5.66 -3.90
CA VAL A 34 26.86 -5.06 -4.15
C VAL A 34 26.86 -3.66 -3.55
N PRO A 35 26.36 -2.64 -4.26
CA PRO A 35 26.18 -1.31 -3.69
C PRO A 35 25.39 -1.36 -2.39
N TRP A 36 25.82 -0.57 -1.40
CA TRP A 36 25.21 -0.58 -0.07
C TRP A 36 23.70 -0.29 -0.11
N ALA A 37 23.29 0.70 -0.92
CA ALA A 37 21.88 1.05 -1.11
C ALA A 37 21.07 -0.14 -1.66
N CYS A 38 21.62 -0.94 -2.56
CA CYS A 38 20.97 -2.14 -3.09
C CYS A 38 20.84 -3.24 -2.03
N PHE A 39 21.89 -3.48 -1.25
CA PHE A 39 21.85 -4.44 -0.13
C PHE A 39 20.78 -4.05 0.91
N GLN A 40 20.72 -2.76 1.26
CA GLN A 40 19.70 -2.22 2.15
C GLN A 40 18.29 -2.37 1.56
N ALA A 41 18.12 -2.10 0.26
CA ALA A 41 16.86 -2.26 -0.44
C ALA A 41 16.35 -3.70 -0.35
N LEU A 42 17.20 -4.69 -0.67
CA LEU A 42 16.86 -6.11 -0.62
C LEU A 42 16.50 -6.57 0.80
N SER A 43 17.23 -6.07 1.80
CA SER A 43 16.96 -6.36 3.21
C SER A 43 15.62 -5.80 3.65
N ARG A 44 15.36 -4.51 3.36
CA ARG A 44 14.09 -3.83 3.65
C ARG A 44 12.90 -4.52 2.98
N LEU A 45 13.01 -4.81 1.69
CA LEU A 45 11.99 -5.56 0.93
C LEU A 45 11.74 -6.94 1.54
N SER A 46 12.80 -7.62 1.98
CA SER A 46 12.66 -8.92 2.64
C SER A 46 11.83 -8.81 3.91
N TYR A 47 12.09 -7.83 4.78
CA TYR A 47 11.29 -7.63 5.99
C TYR A 47 9.88 -7.13 5.69
N LEU A 48 9.74 -6.29 4.67
CA LEU A 48 8.46 -5.77 4.19
C LEU A 48 7.53 -6.91 3.78
N CYS A 49 8.02 -7.89 3.01
CA CYS A 49 7.24 -9.07 2.60
C CYS A 49 6.73 -9.94 3.77
N HIS A 50 7.37 -9.86 4.95
CA HIS A 50 6.95 -10.62 6.14
C HIS A 50 6.13 -9.76 7.12
N SER A 51 6.02 -8.46 6.88
CA SER A 51 5.30 -7.53 7.75
C SER A 51 3.80 -7.65 7.54
N LYS A 52 3.06 -7.86 8.64
CA LYS A 52 1.60 -8.03 8.60
C LYS A 52 0.83 -6.73 8.83
N ARG A 53 1.49 -5.70 9.35
CA ARG A 53 0.85 -4.44 9.74
C ARG A 53 1.67 -3.26 9.23
N LEU A 54 0.98 -2.25 8.71
CA LEU A 54 1.62 -1.02 8.25
C LEU A 54 2.44 -0.34 9.34
N LYS A 55 1.97 -0.37 10.60
CA LYS A 55 2.74 0.19 11.71
C LYS A 55 4.13 -0.43 11.86
N ASP A 56 4.28 -1.73 11.59
CA ASP A 56 5.55 -2.44 11.73
C ASP A 56 6.51 -2.01 10.62
N VAL A 57 5.95 -1.73 9.43
CA VAL A 57 6.67 -1.15 8.28
C VAL A 57 7.18 0.26 8.58
N ILE A 58 6.34 1.11 9.16
CA ILE A 58 6.71 2.50 9.48
C ILE A 58 7.71 2.56 10.63
N HIS A 59 7.48 1.82 11.72
CA HIS A 59 8.41 1.78 12.85
C HIS A 59 9.74 1.13 12.50
N GLY A 60 9.74 0.15 11.60
CA GLY A 60 10.94 -0.54 11.15
C GLY A 60 11.71 0.16 10.02
N ASP A 61 11.24 1.33 9.53
CA ASP A 61 11.80 2.01 8.36
C ASP A 61 12.00 1.05 7.16
N LEU A 62 10.98 0.22 6.90
CA LEU A 62 11.07 -0.85 5.90
C LEU A 62 10.78 -0.37 4.47
N LEU A 63 10.38 0.88 4.29
CA LEU A 63 10.19 1.45 2.96
C LEU A 63 11.56 1.84 2.39
N PRO A 64 11.98 1.28 1.25
CA PRO A 64 13.23 1.68 0.60
C PRO A 64 13.11 3.12 0.09
N SER A 65 14.20 3.88 0.08
CA SER A 65 14.23 5.21 -0.55
C SER A 65 14.20 5.11 -2.07
N THR A 66 13.99 6.25 -2.75
CA THR A 66 14.10 6.33 -4.22
C THR A 66 15.46 5.84 -4.72
N GLU A 67 16.56 6.32 -4.10
CA GLU A 67 17.92 5.90 -4.43
C GLU A 67 18.09 4.38 -4.31
N MET A 68 17.59 3.78 -3.22
CA MET A 68 17.62 2.33 -3.02
C MET A 68 16.92 1.57 -4.14
N ILE A 69 15.75 2.04 -4.58
CA ILE A 69 15.00 1.43 -5.68
C ILE A 69 15.72 1.61 -7.02
N THR A 70 16.28 2.79 -7.29
CA THR A 70 17.04 3.06 -8.52
C THR A 70 18.26 2.15 -8.63
N VAL A 71 19.07 2.04 -7.58
CA VAL A 71 20.26 1.17 -7.60
C VAL A 71 19.84 -0.31 -7.69
N LEU A 72 18.79 -0.71 -6.95
CA LEU A 72 18.26 -2.07 -7.03
C LEU A 72 17.80 -2.45 -8.45
N SER A 73 17.14 -1.53 -9.14
CA SER A 73 16.68 -1.74 -10.52
C SER A 73 17.82 -1.93 -11.51
N HIS A 74 18.95 -1.24 -11.27
CA HIS A 74 20.13 -1.36 -12.12
C HIS A 74 20.83 -2.71 -11.91
N GLU A 75 20.98 -3.15 -10.66
CA GLU A 75 21.71 -4.37 -10.30
C GLU A 75 20.91 -5.66 -10.54
N TYR A 76 19.63 -5.64 -10.19
CA TYR A 76 18.78 -6.85 -10.17
C TYR A 76 17.48 -6.68 -10.94
N GLY A 77 17.25 -5.54 -11.60
CA GLY A 77 16.02 -5.31 -12.33
C GLY A 77 16.01 -5.92 -13.72
N VAL A 78 14.82 -6.34 -14.14
CA VAL A 78 14.47 -6.68 -15.51
C VAL A 78 13.30 -5.77 -15.90
N PRO A 79 13.39 -5.04 -17.03
CA PRO A 79 12.28 -4.23 -17.51
C PRO A 79 11.01 -5.07 -17.61
N LEU A 80 9.92 -4.53 -17.11
CA LEU A 80 8.60 -5.10 -17.21
C LEU A 80 7.94 -4.51 -18.46
N THR A 81 7.48 -5.36 -19.37
CA THR A 81 6.69 -4.90 -20.51
C THR A 81 5.23 -4.73 -20.11
N ASP A 82 4.46 -3.96 -20.88
CA ASP A 82 3.01 -3.80 -20.63
C ASP A 82 2.28 -5.16 -20.64
N GLU A 83 2.73 -6.09 -21.47
CA GLU A 83 2.20 -7.46 -21.51
C GLU A 83 2.40 -8.18 -20.16
N ASP A 84 3.51 -7.98 -19.46
CA ASP A 84 3.76 -8.60 -18.16
C ASP A 84 2.85 -8.04 -17.04
N LEU A 85 2.37 -6.80 -17.18
CA LEU A 85 1.48 -6.14 -16.21
C LEU A 85 0.05 -6.72 -16.25
N PHE A 86 -0.42 -7.12 -17.43
CA PHE A 86 -1.79 -7.57 -17.64
C PHE A 86 -1.96 -9.08 -17.82
N THR A 87 -0.86 -9.84 -18.01
CA THR A 87 -0.93 -11.28 -18.36
C THR A 87 -0.71 -12.23 -17.17
N GLN A 88 -0.88 -11.80 -15.91
CA GLN A 88 -1.01 -12.77 -14.81
C GLN A 88 -2.35 -13.52 -14.92
N LYS A 89 -2.40 -14.50 -15.84
CA LYS A 89 -3.36 -15.60 -15.79
C LYS A 89 -3.11 -16.29 -14.44
N PRO A 90 -4.07 -16.25 -13.49
CA PRO A 90 -3.94 -17.05 -12.29
C PRO A 90 -3.70 -18.50 -12.71
N PRO A 91 -2.92 -19.30 -11.97
CA PRO A 91 -2.82 -20.73 -12.25
C PRO A 91 -4.25 -21.27 -12.32
N LEU A 92 -4.69 -21.68 -13.52
CA LEU A 92 -6.01 -22.29 -13.68
C LEU A 92 -5.96 -23.59 -12.90
N LEU A 93 -6.50 -23.57 -11.69
CA LEU A 93 -6.88 -24.78 -10.98
C LEU A 93 -7.90 -25.48 -11.88
N LEU A 94 -7.45 -26.52 -12.57
CA LEU A 94 -8.29 -27.42 -13.33
C LEU A 94 -9.09 -28.26 -12.32
N VAL A 95 -10.12 -27.66 -11.72
CA VAL A 95 -11.12 -28.42 -10.98
C VAL A 95 -12.03 -29.03 -12.03
N SER A 96 -11.82 -30.32 -12.28
CA SER A 96 -12.75 -31.18 -13.00
C SER A 96 -14.13 -31.05 -12.37
N SER A 97 -15.09 -30.62 -13.19
CA SER A 97 -16.49 -30.49 -12.85
C SER A 97 -17.19 -31.75 -13.32
N ASP A 98 -17.28 -32.76 -12.46
CA ASP A 98 -18.34 -33.76 -12.50
C ASP A 98 -18.51 -34.32 -11.08
N ASP A 99 -19.58 -33.86 -10.41
CA ASP A 99 -20.52 -34.71 -9.67
C ASP A 99 -21.44 -33.81 -8.83
N TYR A 100 -22.68 -33.68 -9.31
CA TYR A 100 -23.75 -32.93 -8.67
C TYR A 100 -24.54 -33.87 -7.77
N THR A 101 -24.51 -33.68 -6.44
CA THR A 101 -25.63 -34.11 -5.57
C THR A 101 -25.75 -33.20 -4.32
N ALA A 102 -26.70 -32.26 -4.39
CA ALA A 102 -27.59 -31.77 -3.31
C ALA A 102 -26.97 -31.08 -2.05
N PRO A 103 -27.76 -30.29 -1.27
CA PRO A 103 -27.40 -28.91 -0.96
C PRO A 103 -27.08 -28.68 0.53
N GLY A 104 -26.03 -27.90 0.81
CA GLY A 104 -25.80 -27.44 2.18
C GLY A 104 -24.56 -26.58 2.35
N LYS A 105 -24.80 -25.28 2.59
CA LYS A 105 -23.87 -24.23 3.07
C LYS A 105 -23.08 -23.50 1.99
N VAL A 106 -23.50 -22.26 1.74
CA VAL A 106 -22.86 -21.25 0.88
C VAL A 106 -21.47 -20.91 1.42
N SER A 107 -20.44 -21.50 0.82
CA SER A 107 -19.10 -20.91 0.85
C SER A 107 -19.10 -19.75 -0.15
N ARG A 108 -19.09 -18.51 0.36
CA ARG A 108 -18.86 -17.32 -0.48
C ARG A 108 -17.42 -17.34 -0.97
N VAL A 109 -17.17 -18.01 -2.09
CA VAL A 109 -16.00 -17.73 -2.92
C VAL A 109 -16.27 -16.39 -3.61
N LYS A 110 -15.69 -15.32 -3.07
CA LYS A 110 -15.72 -14.01 -3.74
C LYS A 110 -14.69 -14.04 -4.86
N GLN A 111 -15.18 -14.23 -6.07
CA GLN A 111 -14.47 -13.88 -7.30
C GLN A 111 -14.15 -12.37 -7.24
N ALA A 112 -12.88 -12.03 -7.12
CA ALA A 112 -12.43 -10.65 -7.12
C ALA A 112 -12.48 -10.11 -8.56
N VAL A 113 -13.69 -9.79 -9.02
CA VAL A 113 -13.89 -8.81 -10.09
C VAL A 113 -13.41 -7.49 -9.50
N TYR A 114 -12.37 -6.89 -10.10
CA TYR A 114 -11.98 -5.52 -9.78
C TYR A 114 -13.17 -4.61 -10.10
N SER A 115 -13.99 -4.35 -9.09
CA SER A 115 -14.94 -3.25 -9.14
C SER A 115 -14.12 -1.96 -9.13
N SER A 116 -14.47 -1.01 -10.00
CA SER A 116 -14.04 0.38 -9.87
C SER A 116 -14.06 0.77 -8.39
N LEU A 117 -12.97 1.32 -7.87
CA LEU A 117 -12.87 1.72 -6.47
C LEU A 117 -13.93 2.78 -6.20
N ASP A 118 -15.08 2.33 -5.70
CA ASP A 118 -16.15 3.21 -5.27
C ASP A 118 -15.69 3.91 -3.99
N ASN A 119 -15.18 5.14 -4.16
CA ASN A 119 -14.72 5.99 -3.07
C ASN A 119 -15.90 6.71 -2.38
N TYR A 120 -17.14 6.42 -2.77
CA TYR A 120 -18.34 7.00 -2.21
C TYR A 120 -18.95 6.05 -1.15
N ASN A 121 -18.76 6.39 0.12
CA ASN A 121 -19.43 5.69 1.23
C ASN A 121 -20.58 6.56 1.75
N GLU A 122 -21.80 6.23 1.31
CA GLU A 122 -23.03 6.96 1.67
C GLU A 122 -23.23 7.07 3.19
N ARG A 123 -22.88 6.03 3.97
CA ARG A 123 -22.96 6.09 5.44
C ARG A 123 -22.02 7.14 6.03
N CYS A 124 -20.84 7.31 5.45
CA CYS A 124 -19.87 8.29 5.90
C CYS A 124 -20.33 9.72 5.56
N VAL A 125 -20.93 9.92 4.39
CA VAL A 125 -21.52 11.20 3.96
C VAL A 125 -22.69 11.58 4.86
N GLN A 126 -23.59 10.64 5.15
CA GLN A 126 -24.75 10.85 6.00
C GLN A 126 -24.34 11.19 7.44
N GLN A 127 -23.38 10.45 8.02
CA GLN A 127 -22.88 10.71 9.37
C GLN A 127 -22.22 12.10 9.48
N LYS A 128 -21.49 12.54 8.46
CA LYS A 128 -20.92 13.91 8.42
C LYS A 128 -22.00 14.98 8.42
N LYS A 129 -23.09 14.77 7.68
CA LYS A 129 -24.23 15.69 7.64
C LYS A 129 -24.93 15.78 8.99
N GLU A 130 -25.22 14.65 9.63
CA GLU A 130 -25.83 14.60 10.96
C GLU A 130 -24.98 15.29 12.03
N ILE A 131 -23.65 15.11 11.99
CA ILE A 131 -22.73 15.80 12.90
C ILE A 131 -22.74 17.31 12.66
N ALA A 132 -22.73 17.75 11.40
CA ALA A 132 -22.78 19.16 11.05
C ALA A 132 -24.11 19.82 11.47
N ASP A 133 -25.24 19.15 11.23
CA ASP A 133 -26.56 19.60 11.62
C ASP A 133 -26.68 19.70 13.14
N LYS A 134 -26.21 18.67 13.88
CA LYS A 134 -26.15 18.69 15.34
C LYS A 134 -25.27 19.84 15.86
N MET A 135 -24.09 20.04 15.29
CA MET A 135 -23.18 21.14 15.67
C MET A 135 -23.76 22.53 15.35
N SER A 136 -24.61 22.65 14.33
CA SER A 136 -25.30 23.90 14.00
C SER A 136 -26.38 24.27 15.01
N LEU A 137 -27.00 23.26 15.64
CA LEU A 137 -28.08 23.40 16.61
C LEU A 137 -27.54 23.59 18.03
N GLU A 138 -26.33 23.09 18.28
CA GLU A 138 -25.63 23.18 19.56
C GLU A 138 -24.92 24.54 19.74
N ARG A 139 -25.01 25.11 20.94
CA ARG A 139 -24.47 26.45 21.22
C ARG A 139 -22.95 26.44 21.10
N ASN A 140 -22.40 27.30 20.24
CA ASN A 140 -20.95 27.41 20.09
C ASN A 140 -20.32 28.18 21.27
N HIS A 141 -19.95 27.45 22.32
CA HIS A 141 -19.35 27.99 23.55
C HIS A 141 -18.02 28.73 23.29
N ILE A 142 -17.26 28.31 22.27
CA ILE A 142 -15.99 28.96 21.90
C ILE A 142 -16.26 30.37 21.37
N ARG A 143 -17.19 30.51 20.41
CA ARG A 143 -17.59 31.82 19.88
C ARG A 143 -18.18 32.72 20.97
N ALA A 144 -19.00 32.16 21.86
CA ALA A 144 -19.58 32.90 22.97
C ALA A 144 -18.49 33.45 23.92
N ASN A 145 -17.50 32.62 24.28
CA ASN A 145 -16.39 33.03 25.14
C ASN A 145 -15.50 34.09 24.48
N ILE A 146 -15.21 33.96 23.17
CA ILE A 146 -14.46 34.97 22.42
C ILE A 146 -15.20 36.31 22.44
N ALA A 147 -16.52 36.31 22.19
CA ALA A 147 -17.32 37.54 22.21
C ALA A 147 -17.31 38.20 23.60
N VAL A 148 -17.41 37.42 24.68
CA VAL A 148 -17.32 37.92 26.06
C VAL A 148 -15.96 38.58 26.31
N VAL A 149 -14.85 37.93 25.92
CA VAL A 149 -13.51 38.49 26.11
C VAL A 149 -13.30 39.76 25.28
N CYS A 150 -13.79 39.81 24.04
CA CYS A 150 -13.73 41.01 23.21
C CYS A 150 -14.50 42.20 23.83
N GLN A 151 -15.65 41.96 24.46
CA GLN A 151 -16.43 42.99 25.15
C GLN A 151 -15.75 43.49 26.43
N LEU A 152 -14.99 42.64 27.12
CA LEU A 152 -14.25 43.02 28.33
C LEU A 152 -12.98 43.83 28.04
N LYS A 153 -12.42 43.72 26.83
CA LYS A 153 -11.18 44.40 26.43
C LYS A 153 -11.40 45.80 25.82
N GLY A 154 -12.66 46.24 25.72
CA GLY A 154 -13.06 47.53 25.13
C GLY A 154 -13.55 48.59 26.14
N LYS A 155 -13.25 48.42 27.44
CA LYS A 155 -13.46 49.43 28.49
C LYS A 155 -12.12 49.87 29.06
#